data_AF-A0A5J6HYL6-F1
#
_entry.id   AF-A0A5J6HYL6-F1
#
_cell.length_a   1.000
_cell.length_b   1.000
_cell.length_c   1.000
_cell.angle_alpha   90.00
_cell.angle_beta   90.00
_cell.angle_gamma   90.00
#
_symmetry.space_group_name_H-M   'P 1'
#
loop_
_entity.id
_entity.type
_entity.pdbx_description
1 polymer ?
#
loop_
_entity_poly.entity_id
_entity_poly.type
_entity_poly.pdbx_seq_one_letter_code
_entity_poly.pdbx_strand_id
1 'polypeptide(L)'
;MNGTRVGAGNRGRLYASTTDTFDEQADLDYIAIEYALNGEPVKLTVAEKIHAARILDGRGYSDKAIGERVRSDTSTIASWRDNGWKPGGTHPKARKREPRPEPKCGEPRMYRRHLRNGEAPCDACRAANAAADRRYRLTGSQKAAA
;
A
#
# COMPACT_ATOMS: atom_id res chain seq x y z
N MET A 1 6.24 11.03 -38.91
CA MET A 1 5.79 12.20 -38.13
C MET A 1 5.72 11.78 -36.68
N ASN A 2 6.75 12.07 -35.88
CA ASN A 2 6.82 11.69 -34.48
C ASN A 2 5.99 12.68 -33.65
N GLY A 3 4.82 12.24 -33.17
CA GLY A 3 3.96 13.04 -32.32
C GLY A 3 4.54 13.15 -30.91
N THR A 4 5.18 14.27 -30.61
CA THR A 4 5.55 14.65 -29.24
C THR A 4 4.26 14.89 -28.46
N ARG A 5 4.02 14.10 -27.39
CA ARG A 5 2.89 14.33 -26.47
C ARG A 5 3.03 15.72 -25.84
N VAL A 6 2.05 16.58 -26.08
CA VAL A 6 1.88 17.85 -25.37
C VAL A 6 1.73 17.54 -23.88
N GLY A 7 2.74 17.90 -23.08
CA GLY A 7 2.81 17.61 -21.64
C GLY A 7 4.10 16.94 -21.16
N ALA A 8 4.92 16.42 -22.07
CA ALA A 8 6.29 15.98 -21.77
C ALA A 8 7.23 17.19 -21.66
N GLY A 9 6.95 18.09 -20.72
CA GLY A 9 7.92 19.11 -20.34
C GLY A 9 9.22 18.42 -19.94
N ASN A 10 10.35 19.00 -20.34
CA ASN A 10 11.69 18.57 -19.99
C ASN A 10 11.85 18.68 -18.45
N ARG A 11 11.33 17.71 -17.69
CA ARG A 11 11.51 17.67 -16.25
C ARG A 11 12.99 17.38 -16.06
N GLY A 12 13.76 18.43 -15.76
CA GLY A 12 15.19 18.31 -15.51
C GLY A 12 15.43 17.19 -14.51
N ARG A 13 16.37 16.30 -14.84
CA ARG A 13 16.68 15.15 -14.00
C ARG A 13 17.09 15.65 -12.62
N LEU A 14 16.50 15.05 -11.59
CA LEU A 14 16.84 15.37 -10.21
C LEU A 14 18.08 14.56 -9.83
N TYR A 15 19.15 15.27 -9.47
CA TYR A 15 20.40 14.69 -8.99
C TYR A 15 20.44 14.69 -7.47
N ALA A 16 21.01 13.63 -6.90
CA ALA A 16 21.22 13.48 -5.46
C ALA A 16 22.60 14.00 -5.06
N SER A 17 23.61 13.70 -5.89
CA SER A 17 24.95 14.25 -5.83
C SER A 17 25.47 14.46 -7.25
N THR A 18 26.21 15.54 -7.48
CA THR A 18 26.86 15.79 -8.78
C THR A 18 28.30 15.32 -8.81
N THR A 19 28.87 14.95 -7.66
CA THR A 19 30.29 14.64 -7.48
C THR A 19 30.53 13.18 -7.12
N ASP A 20 29.59 12.55 -6.41
CA ASP A 20 29.78 11.24 -5.81
C ASP A 20 28.66 10.29 -6.22
N THR A 21 29.00 9.04 -6.47
CA THR A 21 28.03 7.99 -6.78
C THR A 21 27.63 7.18 -5.56
N PHE A 22 28.44 7.22 -4.50
CA PHE A 22 28.23 6.45 -3.28
C PHE A 22 28.82 7.18 -2.06
N ASP A 23 28.18 7.08 -0.91
CA ASP A 23 28.70 7.52 0.39
C ASP A 23 28.87 6.30 1.31
N GLU A 24 30.12 5.97 1.64
CA GLU A 24 30.47 4.82 2.47
C GLU A 24 30.13 5.01 3.95
N GLN A 25 30.13 6.24 4.46
CA GLN A 25 29.83 6.52 5.87
C GLN A 25 28.34 6.38 6.16
N ALA A 26 27.50 6.79 5.21
CA ALA A 26 26.06 6.73 5.31
C ALA A 26 25.43 5.48 4.64
N ASP A 27 26.25 4.67 3.94
CA ASP A 27 25.84 3.52 3.13
C ASP A 27 24.73 3.90 2.11
N LEU A 28 25.02 4.92 1.29
CA LEU A 28 24.06 5.48 0.32
C LEU A 28 24.57 5.32 -1.12
N ASP A 29 23.81 4.62 -1.95
CA ASP A 29 23.97 4.66 -3.41
C ASP A 29 23.23 5.87 -4.01
N TYR A 30 23.97 6.91 -4.38
CA TYR A 30 23.41 8.13 -4.97
C TYR A 30 22.81 7.88 -6.34
N ILE A 31 23.31 6.93 -7.13
CA ILE A 31 22.73 6.57 -8.42
C ILE A 31 21.35 5.95 -8.21
N ALA A 32 21.22 5.06 -7.22
CA ALA A 32 19.94 4.47 -6.88
C ALA A 32 18.94 5.53 -6.40
N ILE A 33 19.39 6.46 -5.54
CA ILE A 33 18.57 7.59 -5.08
C ILE A 33 18.09 8.42 -6.28
N GLU A 34 18.97 8.75 -7.23
CA GLU A 34 18.61 9.51 -8.44
C GLU A 34 17.54 8.84 -9.29
N TYR A 35 17.67 7.53 -9.53
CA TYR A 35 16.63 6.79 -10.21
C TYR A 35 15.28 6.95 -9.52
N ALA A 36 15.23 6.81 -8.19
CA ALA A 36 14.00 6.99 -7.44
C ALA A 36 13.45 8.43 -7.49
N LEU A 37 14.31 9.46 -7.40
CA LEU A 37 13.88 10.87 -7.52
C LEU A 37 13.16 11.14 -8.84
N ASN A 38 13.62 10.47 -9.91
CA ASN A 38 13.08 10.61 -11.27
C ASN A 38 11.93 9.63 -11.58
N GLY A 39 11.50 8.84 -10.60
CA GLY A 39 10.39 7.89 -10.75
C GLY A 39 10.76 6.60 -11.49
N GLU A 40 12.04 6.33 -11.63
CA GLU A 40 12.56 5.10 -12.25
C GLU A 40 12.55 3.94 -11.23
N PRO A 41 12.24 2.71 -11.65
CA PRO A 41 12.14 1.57 -10.75
C PRO A 41 13.52 1.11 -10.27
N VAL A 42 13.76 1.23 -8.97
CA VAL A 42 15.01 0.79 -8.32
C VAL A 42 14.72 0.17 -6.96
N LYS A 43 15.60 -0.72 -6.50
CA LYS A 43 15.56 -1.27 -5.16
C LYS A 43 16.39 -0.35 -4.26
N LEU A 44 15.75 0.21 -3.24
CA LEU A 44 16.41 1.07 -2.26
C LEU A 44 16.50 0.39 -0.89
N THR A 45 17.59 0.64 -0.19
CA THR A 45 17.72 0.41 1.26
C THR A 45 16.83 1.39 2.04
N VAL A 46 16.63 1.16 3.33
CA VAL A 46 15.83 2.08 4.17
C VAL A 46 16.50 3.46 4.25
N ALA A 47 17.82 3.51 4.38
CA ALA A 47 18.59 4.75 4.43
C ALA A 47 18.43 5.55 3.13
N GLU A 48 18.56 4.90 1.97
CA GLU A 48 18.38 5.52 0.66
C GLU A 48 16.96 6.04 0.46
N LYS A 49 15.93 5.29 0.89
CA LYS A 49 14.53 5.76 0.84
C LYS A 49 14.32 7.03 1.65
N ILE A 50 14.86 7.08 2.86
CA ILE A 50 14.76 8.24 3.74
C ILE A 50 15.48 9.43 3.13
N HIS A 51 16.67 9.20 2.58
CA HIS A 51 17.46 10.24 1.92
C HIS A 51 16.73 10.81 0.69
N ALA A 52 16.24 9.94 -0.20
CA ALA A 52 15.43 10.33 -1.35
C ALA A 52 14.16 11.08 -0.94
N ALA A 53 13.46 10.59 0.09
CA ALA A 53 12.25 11.23 0.60
C ALA A 53 12.52 12.63 1.15
N ARG A 54 13.62 12.82 1.88
CA ARG A 54 14.04 14.12 2.40
C ARG A 54 14.35 15.13 1.28
N ILE A 55 15.02 14.69 0.20
CA ILE A 55 15.29 15.55 -0.97
C ILE A 55 13.97 15.98 -1.63
N LEU A 56 13.03 15.05 -1.83
CA LEU A 56 11.74 15.35 -2.46
C LEU A 56 10.88 16.27 -1.59
N ASP A 57 10.86 16.05 -0.28
CA ASP A 57 10.17 16.91 0.68
C ASP A 57 10.70 18.35 0.66
N GLY A 58 12.04 18.51 0.70
CA GLY A 58 12.69 19.82 0.56
C GLY A 58 12.40 20.54 -0.77
N ARG A 59 11.91 19.80 -1.78
CA ARG A 59 11.47 20.33 -3.08
C ARG A 59 9.95 20.53 -3.16
N GLY A 60 9.21 20.34 -2.07
CA GLY A 60 7.77 20.58 -1.98
C GLY A 60 6.88 19.47 -2.54
N TYR A 61 7.39 18.25 -2.71
CA TYR A 61 6.55 17.12 -3.11
C TYR A 61 5.61 16.69 -1.99
N SER A 62 4.36 16.35 -2.32
CA SER A 62 3.43 15.75 -1.36
C SER A 62 3.87 14.35 -0.90
N ASP A 63 3.50 13.94 0.31
CA ASP A 63 3.81 12.62 0.89
C ASP A 63 3.42 11.46 -0.02
N LYS A 64 2.29 11.60 -0.73
CA LYS A 64 1.84 10.62 -1.71
C LYS A 64 2.82 10.48 -2.87
N ALA A 65 3.20 11.61 -3.47
CA ALA A 65 4.15 11.65 -4.59
C ALA A 65 5.57 11.21 -4.18
N ILE A 66 5.94 11.42 -2.91
CA ILE A 66 7.17 10.89 -2.33
C ILE A 66 7.08 9.37 -2.19
N GLY A 67 6.03 8.87 -1.55
CA GLY A 67 5.81 7.44 -1.32
C GLY A 67 5.78 6.61 -2.59
N GLU A 68 5.16 7.13 -3.66
CA GLU A 68 5.15 6.50 -4.98
C GLU A 68 6.57 6.34 -5.56
N ARG A 69 7.45 7.32 -5.37
CA ARG A 69 8.83 7.30 -5.87
C ARG A 69 9.74 6.37 -5.07
N VAL A 70 9.68 6.45 -3.74
CA VAL A 70 10.58 5.68 -2.86
C VAL A 70 10.00 4.31 -2.45
N ARG A 71 8.81 3.97 -2.96
CA ARG A 71 8.06 2.74 -2.63
C ARG A 71 7.85 2.57 -1.13
N SER A 72 7.24 3.58 -0.53
CA SER A 72 6.82 3.59 0.88
C SER A 72 5.40 4.15 0.97
N ASP A 73 4.66 3.77 2.00
CA ASP A 73 3.35 4.36 2.25
C ASP A 73 3.46 5.78 2.82
N THR A 74 2.40 6.57 2.65
CA THR A 74 2.36 7.97 3.10
C THR A 74 2.52 8.11 4.61
N SER A 75 2.04 7.14 5.40
CA SER A 75 2.17 7.18 6.85
C SER A 75 3.61 6.95 7.31
N THR A 76 4.38 6.14 6.56
CA THR A 76 5.81 5.97 6.74
C THR A 76 6.58 7.24 6.40
N ILE A 77 6.25 7.94 5.31
CA ILE A 77 6.88 9.22 4.97
C ILE A 77 6.63 10.26 6.07
N ALA A 78 5.38 10.42 6.50
CA ALA A 78 5.02 11.30 7.60
C ALA A 78 5.78 10.94 8.88
N SER A 79 5.83 9.64 9.22
CA SER A 79 6.56 9.18 10.41
C SER A 79 8.06 9.45 10.34
N TRP A 80 8.69 9.36 9.16
CA TRP A 80 10.10 9.74 9.02
C TRP A 80 10.29 11.23 9.17
N ARG A 81 9.42 12.06 8.55
CA ARG A 81 9.47 13.52 8.68
C ARG A 81 9.35 13.95 10.14
N ASP A 82 8.36 13.42 10.85
CA ASP A 82 8.09 13.73 12.26
C ASP A 82 9.23 13.27 13.19
N ASN A 83 9.97 12.21 12.79
CA ASN A 83 11.15 11.71 13.50
C ASN A 83 12.48 12.30 12.97
N GLY A 84 12.44 13.43 12.25
CA GLY A 84 13.64 14.12 11.77
C GLY A 84 14.44 13.34 10.72
N TRP A 85 13.75 12.62 9.82
CA TRP A 85 14.31 11.79 8.75
C TRP A 85 15.23 10.68 9.26
N LYS A 86 14.80 9.98 10.31
CA LYS A 86 15.49 8.81 10.87
C LYS A 86 14.69 7.54 10.61
N PRO A 87 15.37 6.38 10.46
CA PRO A 87 14.68 5.10 10.40
C PRO A 87 13.98 4.81 11.72
N GLY A 88 12.85 4.11 11.60
CA GLY A 88 11.93 3.95 12.72
C GLY A 88 11.13 5.22 12.99
N GLY A 89 9.97 5.04 13.61
CA GLY A 89 9.05 6.13 13.92
C GLY A 89 7.71 5.54 14.35
N THR A 90 6.87 6.39 14.93
CA THR A 90 5.57 5.94 15.43
C THR A 90 4.61 5.83 14.25
N HIS A 91 4.55 4.64 13.65
CA HIS A 91 3.47 4.35 12.72
C HIS A 91 2.15 4.36 13.50
N PRO A 92 1.09 4.98 12.96
CA PRO A 92 -0.23 4.83 13.54
C PRO A 92 -0.54 3.34 13.61
N LYS A 93 -0.75 2.83 14.84
CA LYS A 93 -1.05 1.41 15.03
C LYS A 93 -2.21 1.05 14.12
N ALA A 94 -2.04 -0.02 13.34
CA ALA A 94 -3.11 -0.54 12.50
C ALA A 94 -4.38 -0.60 13.35
N ARG A 95 -5.45 0.06 12.88
CA ARG A 95 -6.71 0.09 13.64
C ARG A 95 -7.06 -1.34 13.98
N LYS A 96 -7.16 -1.65 15.28
CA LYS A 96 -7.61 -2.98 15.73
C LYS A 96 -9.00 -3.17 15.13
N ARG A 97 -9.12 -4.04 14.13
CA ARG A 97 -10.42 -4.43 13.61
C ARG A 97 -11.06 -5.28 14.69
N GLU A 98 -12.22 -4.86 15.17
CA GLU A 98 -13.01 -5.69 16.07
C GLU A 98 -13.21 -7.06 15.42
N PRO A 99 -12.98 -8.16 16.17
CA PRO A 99 -13.31 -9.48 15.69
C PRO A 99 -14.76 -9.50 15.23
N ARG A 100 -14.98 -9.99 14.01
CA ARG A 100 -16.34 -10.14 13.50
C ARG A 100 -17.10 -11.09 14.43
N PRO A 101 -18.35 -10.79 14.81
CA PRO A 101 -19.11 -11.65 15.69
C PRO A 101 -19.18 -13.08 15.13
N GLU A 102 -19.24 -14.03 16.07
CA GLU A 102 -19.42 -15.43 15.75
C GLU A 102 -20.68 -15.61 14.90
N PRO A 103 -20.57 -16.28 13.75
CA PRO A 103 -21.72 -16.48 12.89
C PRO A 103 -22.72 -17.41 13.59
N LYS A 104 -24.02 -17.17 13.40
CA LYS A 104 -25.10 -17.99 13.96
C LYS A 104 -25.64 -18.99 12.94
N CYS A 105 -26.17 -20.12 13.41
CA CYS A 105 -26.84 -21.07 12.51
C CYS A 105 -27.97 -20.38 11.75
N GLY A 106 -28.10 -20.68 10.45
CA GLY A 106 -28.97 -19.91 9.54
C GLY A 106 -28.27 -18.73 8.85
N GLU A 107 -26.97 -18.51 9.08
CA GLU A 107 -26.16 -17.62 8.26
C GLU A 107 -25.31 -18.38 7.23
N PRO A 108 -25.06 -17.81 6.04
CA PRO A 108 -24.13 -18.39 5.06
C PRO A 108 -22.71 -18.56 5.60
N ARG A 109 -22.30 -17.73 6.58
CA ARG A 109 -20.99 -17.84 7.23
C ARG A 109 -20.87 -19.10 8.08
N MET A 110 -21.94 -19.53 8.76
CA MET A 110 -21.93 -20.77 9.52
C MET A 110 -21.86 -22.00 8.63
N TYR A 111 -22.53 -21.98 7.48
CA TYR A 111 -22.40 -23.05 6.49
C TYR A 111 -20.92 -23.29 6.12
N ARG A 112 -20.17 -22.23 5.83
CA ARG A 112 -18.73 -22.32 5.53
C ARG A 112 -17.90 -22.75 6.73
N ARG A 113 -18.31 -22.41 7.96
CA ARG A 113 -17.66 -22.85 9.20
C ARG A 113 -17.81 -24.36 9.38
N HIS A 114 -19.02 -24.92 9.21
CA HIS A 114 -19.24 -26.37 9.27
C HIS A 114 -18.35 -27.11 8.27
N LEU A 115 -18.29 -26.65 7.02
CA LEU A 115 -17.42 -27.26 6.01
C LEU A 115 -15.93 -27.21 6.39
N ARG A 116 -15.47 -26.09 6.97
CA ARG A 116 -14.09 -25.97 7.45
C ARG A 116 -13.79 -26.90 8.63
N ASN A 117 -14.77 -27.14 9.48
CA ASN A 117 -14.67 -28.04 10.63
C ASN A 117 -14.88 -29.52 10.27
N GLY A 118 -15.29 -29.84 9.04
CA GLY A 118 -15.66 -31.20 8.64
C GLY A 118 -17.01 -31.67 9.19
N GLU A 119 -17.84 -30.76 9.69
CA GLU A 119 -19.17 -31.05 10.23
C GLU A 119 -20.23 -31.04 9.12
N ALA A 120 -21.25 -31.89 9.24
CA ALA A 120 -22.42 -31.85 8.36
C ALA A 120 -23.22 -30.56 8.60
N PRO A 121 -23.41 -29.68 7.59
CA PRO A 121 -24.14 -28.43 7.78
C PRO A 121 -25.63 -28.67 8.05
N CYS A 122 -26.17 -28.02 9.08
CA CYS A 122 -27.61 -28.09 9.39
C CYS A 122 -28.48 -27.51 8.26
N ASP A 123 -29.77 -27.89 8.22
CA ASP A 123 -30.70 -27.46 7.17
C ASP A 123 -30.82 -25.94 7.07
N ALA A 124 -30.85 -25.25 8.22
CA ALA A 124 -30.92 -23.79 8.27
C ALA A 124 -29.71 -23.14 7.57
N CYS A 125 -28.50 -23.65 7.81
CA CYS A 125 -27.27 -23.16 7.17
C CYS A 125 -27.25 -23.46 5.66
N ARG A 126 -27.74 -24.65 5.24
CA ARG A 126 -27.88 -24.99 3.82
C ARG A 126 -28.85 -24.06 3.10
N ALA A 127 -30.04 -23.85 3.68
CA ALA A 127 -31.05 -22.94 3.13
C ALA A 127 -30.53 -21.51 3.03
N ALA A 128 -29.84 -21.03 4.06
CA ALA A 128 -29.25 -19.69 4.07
C ALA A 128 -28.18 -19.50 2.99
N ASN A 129 -27.29 -20.48 2.81
CA ASN A 129 -26.28 -20.44 1.75
C ASN A 129 -26.94 -20.46 0.37
N ALA A 130 -27.94 -21.30 0.15
CA ALA A 130 -28.69 -21.36 -1.12
C ALA A 130 -29.43 -20.05 -1.41
N ALA A 131 -30.03 -19.41 -0.40
CA ALA A 131 -30.68 -18.11 -0.54
C ALA A 131 -29.67 -17.01 -0.91
N ALA A 132 -28.50 -16.98 -0.26
CA ALA A 132 -27.44 -16.02 -0.57
C ALA A 132 -26.87 -16.22 -2.00
N ASP A 133 -26.72 -17.46 -2.43
CA ASP A 133 -26.27 -17.83 -3.77
C ASP A 133 -27.29 -17.40 -4.85
N ARG A 134 -28.59 -17.66 -4.63
CA ARG A 134 -29.66 -17.13 -5.51
C ARG A 134 -29.61 -15.60 -5.61
N ARG A 135 -29.45 -14.89 -4.49
CA ARG A 135 -29.32 -13.42 -4.49
C ARG A 135 -28.11 -12.95 -5.28
N TYR A 136 -26.97 -13.61 -5.12
CA TYR A 136 -25.75 -13.27 -5.84
C TYR A 136 -25.94 -13.40 -7.35
N ARG A 137 -26.59 -14.49 -7.81
CA ARG A 137 -26.90 -14.66 -9.24
C ARG A 137 -27.82 -13.57 -9.80
N LEU A 138 -28.77 -13.08 -9.00
CA LEU A 138 -29.73 -12.07 -9.44
C LEU A 138 -29.21 -10.63 -9.35
N THR A 139 -28.39 -10.32 -8.33
CA THR A 139 -28.02 -8.93 -7.97
C THR A 139 -26.53 -8.64 -8.03
N GLY A 140 -25.69 -9.66 -8.23
CA GLY A 140 -24.24 -9.55 -8.09
C GLY A 140 -23.75 -9.41 -6.64
N SER A 141 -24.64 -9.45 -5.64
CA SER A 141 -24.32 -9.27 -4.22
C SER A 141 -24.91 -10.38 -3.34
N GLN A 142 -24.16 -10.78 -2.32
CA GLN A 142 -24.61 -11.73 -1.29
C GLN A 142 -25.33 -11.04 -0.11
N LYS A 143 -25.29 -9.70 -0.02
CA LYS A 143 -25.97 -8.95 1.04
C LYS A 143 -27.47 -8.93 0.78
N ALA A 144 -28.28 -9.11 1.82
CA ALA A 144 -29.69 -8.76 1.73
C ALA A 144 -29.82 -7.25 1.50
N ALA A 145 -30.78 -6.84 0.67
CA ALA A 145 -31.23 -5.45 0.67
C ALA A 145 -31.75 -5.14 2.07
N ALA A 146 -31.25 -4.06 2.67
CA ALA A 146 -31.65 -3.61 3.99
C ALA A 146 -33.06 -3.04 3.96
#